data_AF-A0A847J665-F1
#
_entry.id   AF-A0A847J665-F1
#
_cell.length_a   1.000
_cell.length_b   1.000
_cell.length_c   1.000
_cell.angle_alpha   90.00
_cell.angle_beta   90.00
_cell.angle_gamma   90.00
#
_symmetry.space_group_name_H-M   'P 1'
#
loop_
_entity.id
_entity.type
_entity.pdbx_description
1 polymer ?
#
loop_
_entity_poly.entity_id
_entity_poly.type
_entity_poly.pdbx_seq_one_letter_code
_entity_poly.pdbx_strand_id
1 'polypeptide(L)'
;PNFGGGTPKIYRKEQYTDVIYQDTPAAKARKEVFYDLPELFPRVKDYSRGLGVLDLAKAIETNTQNRANGELIQHITETIEGILSAAETGEVYHMTTTCDRPAPLKPGGNIDEI
;
A
#
# COMPACT_ATOMS: atom_id res chain seq x y z
N PRO A 1 -2.13 -11.33 -6.23
CA PRO A 1 -1.06 -12.04 -5.49
C PRO A 1 0.31 -11.42 -5.83
N ASN A 2 0.98 -10.78 -4.86
CA ASN A 2 2.26 -10.09 -5.09
C ASN A 2 3.42 -11.09 -5.18
N PHE A 3 3.72 -11.54 -6.40
CA PHE A 3 4.78 -12.52 -6.67
C PHE A 3 6.21 -11.96 -6.63
N GLY A 4 6.42 -10.65 -6.54
CA GLY A 4 7.76 -10.06 -6.35
C GLY A 4 8.10 -9.99 -4.87
N GLY A 5 8.80 -10.99 -4.32
CA GLY A 5 9.37 -10.95 -2.97
C GLY A 5 10.85 -10.57 -2.99
N GLY A 6 11.35 -10.01 -1.89
CA GLY A 6 12.74 -9.58 -1.72
C GLY A 6 12.95 -8.08 -1.93
N THR A 7 14.05 -7.58 -1.37
CA THR A 7 14.47 -6.18 -1.51
C THR A 7 14.75 -5.85 -2.98
N PRO A 8 14.16 -4.78 -3.54
CA PRO A 8 14.47 -4.34 -4.90
C PRO A 8 15.97 -4.14 -5.05
N LYS A 9 16.55 -4.65 -6.12
CA LYS A 9 17.97 -4.46 -6.41
C LYS A 9 18.14 -3.56 -7.62
N ILE A 10 19.11 -2.64 -7.54
CA ILE A 10 19.44 -1.72 -8.60
C ILE A 10 20.86 -1.95 -9.10
N TYR A 11 21.07 -1.68 -10.38
CA TYR A 11 22.38 -1.51 -10.98
C TYR A 11 22.44 -0.12 -11.63
N ARG A 12 23.63 0.45 -11.68
CA ARG A 12 23.95 1.70 -12.35
C ARG A 12 24.32 1.40 -13.81
N LYS A 13 23.75 2.15 -14.76
CA LYS A 13 24.03 1.99 -16.19
C LYS A 13 25.53 2.17 -16.50
N GLU A 14 26.20 3.01 -15.71
CA GLU A 14 27.63 3.29 -15.80
C GLU A 14 28.48 2.02 -15.65
N GLN A 15 28.00 1.02 -14.89
CA GLN A 15 28.69 -0.26 -14.70
C GLN A 15 28.84 -1.04 -16.02
N TYR A 16 27.91 -0.87 -16.97
CA TYR A 16 28.01 -1.48 -18.30
C TYR A 16 28.90 -0.68 -19.23
N THR A 17 28.84 0.65 -19.17
CA THR A 17 29.67 1.52 -20.01
C THR A 17 31.14 1.46 -19.61
N ASP A 18 31.45 1.32 -18.31
CA ASP A 18 32.82 1.17 -17.80
C ASP A 18 33.56 -0.01 -18.45
N VAL A 19 32.86 -1.11 -18.72
CA VAL A 19 33.44 -2.29 -19.39
C VAL A 19 33.88 -1.96 -20.81
N ILE A 20 33.14 -1.09 -21.51
CA ILE A 20 33.44 -0.70 -22.89
C ILE A 20 34.58 0.34 -22.92
N TYR A 21 34.57 1.31 -22.00
CA TYR A 21 35.51 2.44 -22.04
C TYR A 21 36.83 2.20 -21.30
N GLN A 22 36.83 1.41 -20.23
CA GLN A 22 38.02 1.20 -19.40
C GLN A 22 38.61 -0.21 -19.52
N ASP A 23 37.78 -1.22 -19.83
CA ASP A 23 38.14 -2.64 -19.96
C ASP A 23 39.01 -3.24 -18.83
N THR A 24 38.99 -2.60 -17.65
CA THR A 24 39.80 -3.04 -16.52
C THR A 24 39.18 -4.27 -15.83
N PRO A 25 39.99 -5.10 -15.14
CA PRO A 25 39.46 -6.18 -14.30
C PRO A 25 38.45 -5.68 -13.25
N ALA A 26 38.67 -4.47 -12.71
CA ALA A 26 37.74 -3.84 -11.78
C ALA A 26 36.41 -3.44 -12.44
N ALA A 27 36.42 -2.91 -13.67
CA ALA A 27 35.20 -2.60 -14.41
C ALA A 27 34.39 -3.86 -14.73
N LYS A 28 35.06 -4.94 -15.15
CA LYS A 28 34.43 -6.26 -15.39
C LYS A 28 33.81 -6.83 -14.11
N ALA A 29 34.50 -6.73 -12.97
CA ALA A 29 33.99 -7.20 -11.68
C ALA A 29 32.75 -6.42 -11.21
N ARG A 30 32.62 -5.13 -11.54
CA ARG A 30 31.47 -4.30 -11.16
C ARG A 30 30.24 -4.49 -12.05
N LYS A 31 30.38 -5.06 -13.26
CA LYS A 31 29.30 -5.18 -14.26
C LYS A 31 28.04 -5.89 -13.73
N GLU A 32 28.23 -6.90 -12.90
CA GLU A 32 27.16 -7.78 -12.40
C GLU A 32 26.84 -7.54 -10.92
N VAL A 33 27.37 -6.45 -10.34
CA VAL A 33 27.10 -6.10 -8.94
C VAL A 33 25.79 -5.34 -8.86
N PHE A 34 24.82 -5.94 -8.17
CA PHE A 34 23.57 -5.33 -7.79
C PHE A 34 23.64 -4.80 -6.36
N TYR A 35 23.03 -3.65 -6.13
CA TYR A 35 22.90 -3.04 -4.80
C TYR A 35 21.46 -3.15 -4.35
N ASP A 36 21.27 -3.60 -3.11
CA ASP A 36 19.95 -3.59 -2.49
C ASP A 36 19.51 -2.14 -2.29
N LEU A 37 18.33 -1.79 -2.79
CA LEU A 37 17.73 -0.49 -2.55
C LEU A 37 17.17 -0.49 -1.13
N PRO A 38 17.60 0.43 -0.24
CA PRO A 38 17.04 0.48 1.11
C PRO A 38 15.55 0.74 1.03
N GLU A 39 14.74 -0.15 1.62
CA GLU A 39 13.29 0.05 1.72
C GLU A 39 13.01 1.23 2.65
N LEU A 40 12.38 2.28 2.13
CA LEU A 40 11.97 3.43 2.94
C LEU A 40 10.89 3.06 3.97
N PHE A 41 10.09 2.02 3.67
CA PHE A 41 8.99 1.54 4.50
C PHE A 41 9.08 0.02 4.61
N PRO A 42 9.76 -0.51 5.64
CA PRO A 42 9.97 -1.94 5.78
C PRO A 42 8.62 -2.65 5.93
N ARG A 43 8.47 -3.81 5.27
CA ARG A 43 7.43 -4.82 5.57
C ARG A 43 5.98 -4.50 5.17
N VAL A 44 5.74 -3.54 4.28
CA VAL A 44 4.39 -3.29 3.70
C VAL A 44 3.80 -4.56 3.06
N LYS A 45 4.66 -5.44 2.54
CA LYS A 45 4.24 -6.68 1.88
C LYS A 45 3.75 -7.77 2.86
N ASP A 46 4.24 -7.76 4.10
CA ASP A 46 4.06 -8.89 5.03
C ASP A 46 2.87 -8.71 5.98
N TYR A 47 2.38 -7.48 6.19
CA TYR A 47 1.46 -7.16 7.29
C TYR A 47 0.18 -6.41 6.89
N SER A 48 -0.32 -6.58 5.66
CA SER A 48 -1.61 -5.95 5.30
C SER A 48 -2.83 -6.73 5.78
N ARG A 49 -2.71 -8.05 5.96
CA ARG A 49 -3.83 -8.87 6.46
C ARG A 49 -4.02 -8.66 7.95
N GLY A 50 -5.27 -8.43 8.36
CA GLY A 50 -5.62 -8.25 9.78
C GLY A 50 -5.51 -6.82 10.30
N LEU A 51 -5.02 -5.86 9.50
CA LEU A 51 -4.90 -4.46 9.93
C LEU A 51 -6.25 -3.85 10.36
N GLY A 52 -7.33 -4.15 9.64
CA GLY A 52 -8.65 -3.65 10.02
C GLY A 52 -9.14 -4.22 11.35
N VAL A 53 -8.79 -5.47 11.68
CA VAL A 53 -9.14 -6.08 12.97
C VAL A 53 -8.28 -5.52 14.09
N LEU A 54 -7.00 -5.27 13.82
CA LEU A 54 -6.09 -4.62 14.77
C LEU A 54 -6.53 -3.18 15.08
N ASP A 55 -6.87 -2.39 14.05
CA ASP A 55 -7.43 -1.04 14.19
C ASP A 55 -8.69 -1.04 15.06
N LEU A 56 -9.59 -2.01 14.83
CA LEU A 56 -10.79 -2.19 15.64
C LEU A 56 -10.45 -2.54 17.10
N ALA A 57 -9.56 -3.52 17.33
CA ALA A 57 -9.16 -3.92 18.67
C ALA A 57 -8.53 -2.75 19.43
N LYS A 58 -7.64 -2.00 18.77
CA LYS A 58 -6.99 -0.82 19.35
C LYS A 58 -8.01 0.25 19.71
N ALA A 59 -8.94 0.53 18.81
CA ALA A 59 -10.01 1.50 19.03
C ALA A 59 -10.89 1.14 20.24
N ILE A 60 -11.16 -0.15 20.44
CA ILE A 60 -11.87 -0.65 21.63
C ILE A 60 -11.03 -0.42 22.90
N GLU A 61 -9.74 -0.76 22.88
CA GLU A 61 -8.83 -0.55 24.03
C GLU A 61 -8.69 0.92 24.42
N THR A 62 -8.63 1.82 23.43
CA THR A 62 -8.42 3.27 23.65
C THR A 62 -9.72 4.07 23.71
N ASN A 63 -10.88 3.42 23.58
CA ASN A 63 -12.19 4.06 23.49
C ASN A 63 -12.23 5.19 22.44
N THR A 64 -11.66 4.92 21.26
CA THR A 64 -11.65 5.83 20.10
C THR A 64 -12.47 5.25 18.97
N GLN A 65 -12.83 6.06 17.97
CA GLN A 65 -13.51 5.57 16.77
C GLN A 65 -12.51 4.85 15.85
N ASN A 66 -12.85 3.66 15.40
CA ASN A 66 -12.05 2.91 14.43
C ASN A 66 -12.22 3.52 13.02
N ARG A 67 -11.25 3.29 12.12
CA ARG A 67 -11.25 3.86 10.77
C ARG A 67 -12.37 3.29 9.91
N ALA A 68 -12.67 2.00 10.07
CA ALA A 68 -13.77 1.29 9.41
C ALA A 68 -15.05 1.30 10.27
N ASN A 69 -15.51 2.48 10.67
CA ASN A 69 -16.68 2.64 11.54
C ASN A 69 -18.01 2.41 10.79
N GLY A 70 -19.11 2.42 11.55
CA GLY A 70 -20.46 2.15 11.02
C GLY A 70 -20.94 3.14 9.97
N GLU A 71 -20.63 4.43 10.11
CA GLU A 71 -21.07 5.47 9.15
C GLU A 71 -20.41 5.26 7.78
N LEU A 72 -19.10 4.98 7.76
CA LEU A 72 -18.39 4.66 6.53
C LEU A 72 -18.94 3.38 5.88
N ILE A 73 -19.22 2.35 6.67
CA ILE A 73 -19.78 1.08 6.16
C ILE A 73 -21.17 1.31 5.58
N GLN A 74 -22.02 2.10 6.24
CA GLN A 74 -23.33 2.47 5.73
C GLN A 74 -23.23 3.21 4.40
N HIS A 75 -22.33 4.20 4.31
CA HIS A 75 -22.13 5.00 3.11
C HIS A 75 -21.63 4.17 1.91
N ILE A 76 -20.69 3.26 2.15
CA ILE A 76 -20.22 2.31 1.13
C ILE A 76 -21.35 1.37 0.70
N THR A 77 -22.17 0.91 1.65
CA THR A 77 -23.30 0.02 1.34
C THR A 77 -24.32 0.72 0.43
N GLU A 78 -24.69 1.98 0.74
CA GLU A 78 -25.55 2.77 -0.15
C GLU A 78 -24.89 3.00 -1.51
N THR A 79 -23.57 3.23 -1.56
CA THR A 79 -22.86 3.41 -2.83
C THR A 79 -23.00 2.18 -3.72
N ILE A 80 -22.81 0.98 -3.16
CA ILE A 80 -22.94 -0.29 -3.89
C ILE A 80 -24.38 -0.48 -4.37
N GLU A 81 -25.36 -0.26 -3.49
CA GLU A 81 -26.78 -0.35 -3.84
C GLU A 81 -27.19 0.65 -4.92
N GLY A 82 -26.71 1.89 -4.81
CA GLY A 82 -26.97 2.95 -5.79
C GLY A 82 -26.40 2.63 -7.17
N ILE A 83 -25.23 2.00 -7.24
CA ILE A 83 -24.66 1.52 -8.51
C ILE A 83 -25.54 0.43 -9.13
N LEU A 84 -26.03 -0.53 -8.32
CA LEU A 84 -26.93 -1.58 -8.79
C LEU A 84 -28.26 -1.00 -9.29
N SER A 85 -28.88 -0.12 -8.51
CA SER A 85 -30.13 0.54 -8.86
C SER A 85 -30.01 1.38 -10.14
N ALA A 86 -28.91 2.12 -10.31
CA ALA A 86 -28.65 2.89 -11.52
C ALA A 86 -28.48 2.00 -12.75
N ALA A 87 -27.84 0.84 -12.61
CA ALA A 87 -27.68 -0.12 -13.69
C ALA A 87 -29.01 -0.77 -14.13
N GLU A 88 -29.93 -1.00 -13.18
CA GLU A 88 -31.25 -1.60 -13.46
C GLU A 88 -32.23 -0.60 -14.08
N THR A 89 -32.24 0.64 -13.59
CA THR A 89 -33.21 1.67 -13.99
C THR A 89 -32.72 2.52 -15.17
N GLY A 90 -31.41 2.60 -15.37
CA GLY A 90 -30.79 3.55 -16.31
C GLY A 90 -30.78 4.99 -15.81
N GLU A 91 -31.16 5.24 -14.55
CA GLU A 91 -31.21 6.57 -13.93
C GLU A 91 -30.01 6.80 -13.01
N VAL A 92 -29.68 8.07 -12.77
CA VAL A 92 -28.61 8.43 -11.82
C VAL A 92 -29.15 8.34 -10.39
N TYR A 93 -28.54 7.47 -9.57
CA TYR A 93 -28.84 7.41 -8.15
C TYR A 93 -28.13 8.55 -7.38
N HIS A 94 -28.89 9.33 -6.62
CA HIS A 94 -28.37 10.38 -5.76
C HIS A 94 -28.29 9.89 -4.31
N MET A 95 -27.07 9.79 -3.79
CA MET A 95 -26.83 9.32 -2.43
C MET A 95 -27.39 10.28 -1.37
N THR A 96 -27.84 9.69 -0.28
CA THR A 96 -28.45 10.36 0.87
C THR A 96 -27.62 10.24 2.14
N THR A 97 -26.77 9.21 2.24
CA THR A 97 -25.84 9.04 3.36
C THR A 97 -24.56 9.83 3.13
N THR A 98 -23.87 10.11 4.24
CA THR A 98 -22.55 10.76 4.24
C THR A 98 -21.67 10.12 5.31
N CYS A 99 -20.37 10.32 5.22
CA CYS A 99 -19.42 9.88 6.24
C CYS A 99 -18.18 10.77 6.25
N ASP A 100 -17.53 10.87 7.39
CA ASP A 100 -16.21 11.48 7.47
C ASP A 100 -15.16 10.60 6.78
N ARG A 101 -14.25 11.24 6.04
CA ARG A 101 -13.14 10.53 5.39
C ARG A 101 -12.12 10.10 6.46
N PRO A 102 -11.88 8.78 6.64
CA PRO A 102 -10.93 8.32 7.65
C PRO A 102 -9.50 8.73 7.30
N ALA A 103 -8.71 9.01 8.34
CA ALA A 103 -7.29 9.32 8.19
C ALA A 103 -6.52 8.08 7.68
N PRO A 104 -5.58 8.25 6.74
CA PRO A 104 -4.76 7.15 6.25
C PRO A 104 -3.84 6.59 7.34
N LEU A 105 -3.41 5.34 7.19
CA LEU A 105 -2.33 4.78 8.00
C LEU A 105 -1.02 5.53 7.73
N LYS A 106 -0.22 5.74 8.78
CA LYS A 106 1.09 6.40 8.64
C LYS A 106 2.05 5.49 7.87
N PRO A 107 2.71 5.98 6.82
CA PRO A 107 3.69 5.18 6.09
C PRO A 107 4.90 4.90 6.98
N GLY A 108 5.37 3.65 6.97
CA GLY A 108 6.57 3.24 7.74
C GLY A 108 6.40 3.12 9.25
N GLY A 109 5.17 3.26 9.78
CA GLY A 109 4.90 3.00 11.19
C GLY A 109 5.03 1.53 11.55
N ASN A 110 5.37 1.25 12.81
CA ASN A 110 5.32 -0.12 13.31
C ASN A 110 3.86 -0.57 13.52
N ILE A 111 3.62 -1.88 13.54
CA ILE A 111 2.25 -2.46 13.64
C ILE A 111 1.58 -2.08 14.97
N ASP A 112 2.36 -1.97 16.04
CA ASP A 112 1.95 -1.54 17.37
C ASP A 112 1.56 -0.05 17.45
N GLU A 113 1.86 0.74 16.41
CA GLU A 113 1.60 2.18 16.33
C GLU A 113 0.37 2.53 15.47
N ILE A 114 -0.44 1.53 15.07
CA ILE A 114 -1.63 1.67 14.19
C ILE A 114 -2.83 2.26 14.92
#